data_AF-A0A528D8N2-F1
#
_entry.id   AF-A0A528D8N2-F1
#
_cell.length_a   1.000
_cell.length_b   1.000
_cell.length_c   1.000
_cell.angle_alpha   90.00
_cell.angle_beta   90.00
_cell.angle_gamma   90.00
#
_symmetry.space_group_name_H-M   'P 1'
#
loop_
_entity.id
_entity.type
_entity.pdbx_description
1 polymer ?
#
loop_
_entity_poly.entity_id
_entity_poly.type
_entity_poly.pdbx_seq_one_letter_code
_entity_poly.pdbx_strand_id
1 'polypeptide(L)'
;TQINLFYEASTRTQSSFELAGKRLGADVMNMSVASSSVKKGETLIDTAMTLNAMRPDILIIRHQSAGAAALLAQKVGCSVVNAGDGAHEHPTQALL
;
A
#
# COMPACT_ATOMS: atom_id res chain seq x y z
N THR A 1 -3.66 -12.38 -4.06
CA THR A 1 -4.08 -11.00 -4.33
C THR A 1 -3.09 -10.00 -3.74
N GLN A 2 -2.57 -9.11 -4.59
CA GLN A 2 -1.76 -7.95 -4.22
C GLN A 2 -2.63 -6.69 -4.28
N ILE A 3 -2.64 -5.90 -3.20
CA ILE A 3 -3.33 -4.62 -3.16
C ILE A 3 -2.30 -3.49 -3.12
N ASN A 4 -2.43 -2.53 -4.03
CA ASN A 4 -1.62 -1.30 -4.06
C ASN A 4 -2.43 -0.13 -3.48
N LEU A 5 -1.95 0.42 -2.38
CA LEU A 5 -2.58 1.48 -1.60
C LEU A 5 -1.69 2.74 -1.59
N PHE A 6 -1.91 3.61 -2.57
CA PHE A 6 -1.11 4.83 -2.73
C PHE A 6 -1.92 6.06 -2.30
N TYR A 7 -1.59 6.61 -1.13
CA TYR A 7 -2.17 7.87 -0.63
C TYR A 7 -1.52 9.10 -1.24
N GLU A 8 -0.33 8.94 -1.80
CA GLU A 8 0.39 9.96 -2.55
C GLU A 8 0.61 9.50 -3.98
N ALA A 9 0.48 10.43 -4.93
CA ALA A 9 0.66 10.12 -6.33
C ALA A 9 2.09 9.64 -6.62
N SER A 10 2.24 8.46 -7.22
CA SER A 10 3.53 7.97 -7.71
C SER A 10 3.36 7.01 -8.89
N THR A 11 3.42 7.56 -10.10
CA THR A 11 3.21 6.79 -11.34
C THR A 11 4.24 5.68 -11.51
N ARG A 12 5.54 6.00 -11.37
CA ARG A 12 6.62 5.01 -11.59
C ARG A 12 6.56 3.88 -10.57
N THR A 13 6.55 4.21 -9.29
CA THR A 13 6.55 3.19 -8.23
C THR A 13 5.32 2.30 -8.31
N GLN A 14 4.13 2.88 -8.50
CA GLN A 14 2.89 2.10 -8.60
C GLN A 14 2.90 1.18 -9.83
N SER A 15 3.25 1.70 -11.02
CA SER A 15 3.31 0.89 -12.24
C SER A 15 4.36 -0.23 -12.13
N SER A 16 5.49 0.01 -11.47
CA SER A 16 6.51 -1.02 -11.23
C SER A 16 5.97 -2.15 -10.35
N PHE A 17 5.29 -1.85 -9.24
CA PHE A 17 4.68 -2.87 -8.38
C PHE A 17 3.54 -3.62 -9.08
N GLU A 18 2.73 -2.92 -9.87
CA GLU A 18 1.66 -3.54 -10.65
C GLU A 18 2.24 -4.51 -11.70
N LEU A 19 3.26 -4.09 -12.44
CA LEU A 19 3.92 -4.94 -13.43
C LEU A 19 4.61 -6.13 -12.77
N ALA A 20 5.27 -5.93 -11.63
CA ALA A 20 5.91 -7.00 -10.87
C ALA A 20 4.89 -8.05 -10.40
N GLY A 21 3.79 -7.62 -9.77
CA GLY A 21 2.71 -8.50 -9.34
C GLY A 21 2.13 -9.32 -10.49
N LYS A 22 1.79 -8.65 -11.60
CA LYS A 22 1.27 -9.32 -12.81
C LYS A 22 2.26 -10.34 -13.38
N ARG A 23 3.55 -10.01 -13.43
CA ARG A 23 4.60 -10.94 -13.91
C ARG A 23 4.76 -12.17 -13.02
N LEU A 24 4.49 -12.04 -11.72
CA LEU A 24 4.52 -13.14 -10.76
C LEU A 24 3.18 -13.91 -10.70
N GLY A 25 2.21 -13.57 -11.55
CA GLY A 25 0.90 -14.22 -11.59
C GLY A 25 -0.06 -13.80 -10.47
N ALA A 26 0.23 -12.69 -9.78
CA ALA A 26 -0.67 -12.16 -8.76
C ALA A 26 -1.90 -11.50 -9.40
N ASP A 27 -3.06 -11.67 -8.76
CA ASP A 27 -4.22 -10.80 -8.98
C ASP A 27 -3.93 -9.44 -8.33
N VAL A 28 -3.78 -8.38 -9.14
CA VAL A 28 -3.35 -7.06 -8.69
C VAL A 28 -4.52 -6.08 -8.69
N MET A 29 -4.76 -5.46 -7.53
CA MET A 29 -5.78 -4.44 -7.33
C MET A 29 -5.14 -3.10 -6.97
N ASN A 30 -5.50 -2.03 -7.68
CA ASN A 30 -5.08 -0.66 -7.36
C ASN A 30 -6.23 0.07 -6.66
N MET A 31 -5.99 0.58 -5.45
CA MET A 31 -6.98 1.37 -4.71
C MET A 31 -6.62 2.86 -4.74
N SER A 32 -7.53 3.67 -5.29
CA SER A 32 -7.41 5.13 -5.27
C SER A 32 -7.98 5.69 -3.98
N VAL A 33 -7.12 5.95 -3.00
CA VAL A 33 -7.56 6.36 -1.65
C VAL A 33 -7.92 7.85 -1.58
N ALA A 34 -7.34 8.65 -2.48
CA ALA A 34 -7.60 10.09 -2.58
C ALA A 34 -9.06 10.41 -2.95
N SER A 35 -9.80 9.49 -3.56
CA SER A 35 -11.18 9.70 -3.99
C SER A 35 -12.23 9.11 -3.04
N SER A 36 -11.96 8.02 -2.32
CA SER A 36 -13.00 7.24 -1.62
C SER A 36 -13.06 7.42 -0.11
N SER A 37 -11.93 7.32 0.60
CA SER A 37 -11.91 7.06 2.05
C SER A 37 -11.42 8.24 2.88
N VAL A 38 -10.39 8.97 2.41
CA VAL A 38 -9.89 10.17 3.12
C VAL A 38 -10.98 11.25 3.19
N LYS A 39 -11.82 11.38 2.16
CA LYS A 39 -12.94 12.33 2.13
C LYS A 39 -14.04 12.03 3.15
N LYS A 40 -14.14 10.78 3.62
CA LYS A 40 -15.11 10.33 4.63
C LYS A 40 -14.56 10.40 6.05
N GLY A 41 -13.31 10.83 6.23
CA GLY A 41 -12.67 10.87 7.55
C GLY A 41 -12.28 9.49 8.08
N GLU A 42 -12.20 8.47 7.23
CA GLU A 42 -11.73 7.13 7.63
C GLU A 42 -10.25 7.20 8.01
N THR A 43 -9.91 6.57 9.13
CA THR A 43 -8.51 6.49 9.57
C THR A 43 -7.75 5.43 8.77
N LEU A 44 -6.42 5.53 8.80
CA LEU A 44 -5.54 4.50 8.22
C LEU A 44 -5.81 3.12 8.85
N ILE A 45 -6.20 3.07 10.12
CA ILE A 45 -6.53 1.83 10.83
C ILE A 45 -7.86 1.25 10.33
N ASP A 46 -8.88 2.08 10.09
CA ASP A 46 -10.16 1.61 9.55
C ASP A 46 -9.99 1.04 8.13
N THR A 47 -9.14 1.70 7.33
CA THR A 47 -8.75 1.19 6.02
C THR A 47 -8.02 -0.14 6.18
N ALA A 48 -7.06 -0.26 7.10
CA ALA A 48 -6.32 -1.49 7.37
C ALA A 48 -7.27 -2.65 7.73
N MET A 49 -8.25 -2.42 8.61
CA MET A 49 -9.21 -3.43 9.02
C MET A 49 -10.10 -3.89 7.86
N THR A 50 -10.53 -2.95 7.01
CA THR A 50 -11.32 -3.24 5.82
C THR A 50 -10.52 -4.10 4.84
N LEU A 51 -9.27 -3.74 4.57
CA LEU A 51 -8.39 -4.52 3.70
C LEU A 51 -8.07 -5.89 4.30
N ASN A 52 -7.84 -5.98 5.60
CA ASN A 52 -7.59 -7.26 6.28
C ASN A 52 -8.78 -8.23 6.14
N ALA A 53 -10.00 -7.71 6.16
CA ALA A 53 -11.21 -8.51 5.93
C ALA A 53 -11.28 -9.10 4.51
N MET A 54 -10.66 -8.45 3.52
CA MET A 54 -10.53 -8.97 2.15
C MET A 54 -9.48 -10.09 2.03
N ARG A 55 -8.68 -10.32 3.09
CA ARG A 55 -7.59 -11.30 3.14
C ARG A 55 -6.63 -11.23 1.93
N PRO A 56 -6.00 -10.08 1.66
CA PRO A 56 -4.95 -10.00 0.67
C PRO A 56 -3.74 -10.83 1.10
N ASP A 57 -2.90 -11.23 0.15
CA ASP A 57 -1.62 -11.88 0.44
C ASP A 57 -0.53 -10.83 0.68
N ILE A 58 -0.58 -9.73 -0.08
CA ILE A 58 0.40 -8.64 -0.04
C ILE A 58 -0.31 -7.30 -0.12
N LEU A 59 0.12 -6.36 0.73
CA LEU A 59 -0.28 -4.96 0.69
C LEU A 59 0.95 -4.08 0.41
N ILE A 60 0.90 -3.33 -0.69
CA ILE A 60 1.90 -2.30 -1.00
C ILE A 60 1.32 -0.96 -0.56
N ILE A 61 2.00 -0.22 0.31
CA ILE A 61 1.54 1.10 0.75
C ILE A 61 2.55 2.21 0.47
N ARG A 62 2.04 3.34 -0.01
CA ARG A 62 2.74 4.63 0.01
C ARG A 62 1.90 5.66 0.76
N HIS A 63 2.50 6.34 1.74
CA HIS A 63 1.79 7.28 2.61
C HIS A 63 2.70 8.40 3.12
N GLN A 64 2.19 9.62 3.27
CA GLN A 64 3.00 10.78 3.70
C GLN A 64 3.58 10.66 5.12
N SER A 65 2.91 9.90 6.00
CA SER A 65 3.27 9.78 7.41
C SER A 65 4.28 8.65 7.62
N ALA A 66 5.41 8.98 8.23
CA ALA A 66 6.45 8.03 8.60
C ALA A 66 5.90 6.90 9.50
N GLY A 67 6.33 5.67 9.23
CA GLY A 67 5.90 4.49 9.98
C GLY A 67 4.51 3.96 9.62
N ALA A 68 3.82 4.54 8.62
CA ALA A 68 2.51 4.06 8.18
C ALA A 68 2.51 2.58 7.78
N ALA A 69 3.54 2.14 7.04
CA ALA A 69 3.69 0.74 6.66
C ALA A 69 3.84 -0.18 7.88
N ALA A 70 4.64 0.23 8.87
CA ALA A 70 4.84 -0.53 10.11
C ALA A 70 3.55 -0.61 10.94
N LEU A 71 2.79 0.49 11.02
CA LEU A 71 1.49 0.49 11.69
C LEU A 71 0.51 -0.49 11.04
N LEU A 72 0.42 -0.48 9.70
CA LEU A 72 -0.43 -1.43 8.97
C LEU A 72 -0.01 -2.87 9.17
N ALA A 73 1.29 -3.15 9.15
CA ALA A 73 1.83 -4.49 9.39
C ALA A 73 1.42 -5.07 10.76
N GLN A 74 1.16 -4.22 11.76
CA GLN A 74 0.64 -4.65 13.06
C GLN A 74 -0.87 -4.94 13.08
N LYS A 75 -1.61 -4.53 12.04
CA LYS A 75 -3.08 -4.61 11.98
C LYS A 75 -3.59 -5.59 10.93
N VAL A 76 -2.77 -5.97 9.97
CA VAL A 76 -3.13 -6.93 8.90
C VAL A 76 -2.37 -8.24 9.08
N GLY A 77 -2.98 -9.35 8.66
CA GLY A 77 -2.33 -10.67 8.68
C GLY A 77 -1.44 -10.97 7.47
N CYS A 78 -1.39 -10.06 6.50
CA CYS A 78 -0.67 -10.21 5.24
C CYS A 78 0.69 -9.51 5.23
N SER A 79 1.51 -9.76 4.21
CA SER A 79 2.79 -9.06 4.07
C SER A 79 2.57 -7.60 3.67
N VAL A 80 3.24 -6.66 4.34
CA VAL A 80 3.17 -5.23 4.01
C VAL A 80 4.51 -4.74 3.47
N VAL A 81 4.48 -4.04 2.34
CA VAL A 81 5.66 -3.46 1.68
C VAL A 81 5.57 -1.93 1.68
N ASN A 82 6.62 -1.29 2.17
CA ASN A 82 6.77 0.17 2.12
C ASN A 82 7.21 0.64 0.73
N ALA A 83 6.33 1.30 -0.01
CA ALA A 83 6.58 1.95 -1.30
C ALA A 83 6.89 3.46 -1.17
N GLY A 84 7.17 3.92 0.05
CA GLY A 84 7.51 5.28 0.43
C GLY A 84 6.67 5.75 1.62
N ASP A 85 7.32 6.17 2.71
CA ASP A 85 6.66 6.81 3.86
C ASP A 85 7.14 8.25 4.09
N GLY A 86 6.77 9.15 3.17
CA GLY A 86 7.19 10.55 3.20
C GLY A 86 8.70 10.72 3.01
N ALA A 87 9.34 11.48 3.90
CA ALA A 87 10.80 11.72 3.90
C ALA A 87 11.59 10.67 4.70
N HIS A 88 10.93 9.64 5.23
CA HIS A 88 11.55 8.68 6.12
C HIS A 88 12.29 7.60 5.31
N GLU A 89 11.57 6.71 4.61
CA GLU A 89 12.19 5.63 3.85
C GLU A 89 11.51 5.37 2.51
N HIS A 90 12.32 4.92 1.53
CA HIS A 90 11.83 4.36 0.28
C HIS A 90 12.69 3.14 -0.10
N PRO A 91 12.55 2.02 0.63
CA PRO A 91 13.53 0.93 0.62
C PRO A 91 13.71 0.29 -0.76
N THR A 92 12.63 0.12 -1.52
CA THR A 92 12.72 -0.44 -2.88
C THR A 92 13.46 0.47 -3.86
N GLN A 93 13.54 1.78 -3.61
CA GLN A 93 14.32 2.71 -4.43
C GLN A 93 15.82 2.62 -4.11
N ALA A 94 16.18 2.25 -2.88
CA ALA A 94 17.56 2.06 -2.46
C ALA A 94 18.17 0.73 -2.94
N LEU A 95 17.32 -0.25 -3.27
CA LEU A 95 17.74 -1.58 -3.75
C LEU A 95 17.90 -1.67 -5.27
N LEU A 96 17.42 -0.67 -6.02
CA LEU A 96 17.50 -0.58 -7.48
C LEU A 96 18.70 0.25 -7.92
#